data_AF-A0A0S8KNK6-F1
#
_entry.id   AF-A0A0S8KNK6-F1
#
_cell.length_a   1.000
_cell.length_b   1.000
_cell.length_c   1.000
_cell.angle_alpha   90.00
_cell.angle_beta   90.00
_cell.angle_gamma   90.00
#
_symmetry.space_group_name_H-M   'P 1'
#
loop_
_entity.id
_entity.type
_entity.pdbx_description
1 polymer ?
#
loop_
_entity_poly.entity_id
_entity_poly.type
_entity_poly.pdbx_seq_one_letter_code
_entity_poly.pdbx_strand_id
1 'polypeptide(L)'
;LISALGAPLAATSANLSGEVPAVTAEDVQCVLGERVKLVLDGGRCPGGVASTVVDLTVVPPIIRRRGPLAGEVEAVLRRDAQ
;
A
#
# COMPACT_ATOMS: atom_id res chain seq x y z
N LEU A 1 -12.38 0.16 -9.58
CA LEU A 1 -11.73 -1.05 -10.13
C LEU A 1 -12.15 -2.32 -9.40
N ILE A 2 -11.84 -2.49 -8.11
CA ILE A 2 -12.15 -3.73 -7.35
C ILE A 2 -13.64 -4.10 -7.43
N SER A 3 -14.55 -3.14 -7.21
CA SER A 3 -16.00 -3.39 -7.33
C SER A 3 -16.42 -3.86 -8.72
N ALA A 4 -15.77 -3.38 -9.78
CA ALA A 4 -16.07 -3.79 -11.14
C ALA A 4 -15.47 -5.18 -11.47
N LEU A 5 -14.33 -5.52 -10.87
CA LEU A 5 -13.70 -6.83 -10.99
C LEU A 5 -14.54 -7.92 -10.30
N GLY A 6 -15.27 -7.58 -9.24
CA GLY A 6 -16.09 -8.54 -8.48
C GLY A 6 -15.27 -9.59 -7.71
N ALA A 7 -13.98 -9.38 -7.55
CA ALA A 7 -13.05 -10.30 -6.89
C ALA A 7 -11.93 -9.52 -6.17
N PRO A 8 -11.21 -10.16 -5.21
CA PRO A 8 -10.02 -9.57 -4.60
C PRO A 8 -8.96 -9.24 -5.65
N LEU A 9 -8.31 -8.08 -5.51
CA LEU A 9 -7.20 -7.66 -6.36
C LEU A 9 -5.91 -7.70 -5.55
N ALA A 10 -5.07 -8.70 -5.82
CA ALA A 10 -3.71 -8.71 -5.30
C ALA A 10 -2.89 -7.64 -6.03
N ALA A 11 -2.25 -6.75 -5.28
CA ALA A 11 -1.41 -5.70 -5.82
C ALA A 11 -0.24 -5.41 -4.88
N THR A 12 0.92 -5.09 -5.48
CA THR A 12 2.09 -4.53 -4.81
C THR A 12 2.29 -3.08 -5.28
N SER A 13 3.31 -2.39 -4.77
CA SER A 13 3.74 -1.13 -5.37
C SER A 13 4.13 -1.33 -6.84
N ALA A 14 3.84 -0.33 -7.67
CA ALA A 14 4.17 -0.36 -9.10
C ALA A 14 5.61 0.10 -9.30
N ASN A 15 6.54 -0.85 -9.28
CA ASN A 15 7.96 -0.61 -9.49
C ASN A 15 8.66 -1.91 -9.88
N LEU A 16 9.88 -1.79 -10.38
CA LEU A 16 10.80 -2.93 -10.44
C LEU A 16 11.24 -3.27 -9.00
N SER A 17 11.43 -4.56 -8.73
CA SER A 17 11.84 -5.02 -7.39
C SER A 17 13.12 -4.33 -6.93
N GLY A 18 13.07 -3.71 -5.75
CA GLY A 18 14.18 -2.95 -5.18
C GLY A 18 14.19 -1.46 -5.52
N GLU A 19 13.42 -1.03 -6.53
CA GLU A 19 13.32 0.37 -6.95
C GLU A 19 12.26 1.16 -6.17
N VAL A 20 12.34 2.48 -6.30
CA VAL A 20 11.36 3.40 -5.70
C VAL A 20 9.96 3.17 -6.32
N PRO A 21 8.91 3.08 -5.49
CA PRO A 21 7.52 3.02 -5.98
C PRO A 21 7.13 4.20 -6.87
N ALA A 22 6.49 3.93 -8.00
CA ALA A 22 5.85 4.95 -8.81
C ALA A 22 4.70 5.62 -8.06
N VAL A 23 4.57 6.95 -8.19
CA VAL A 23 3.48 7.73 -7.58
C VAL A 23 2.63 8.50 -8.59
N THR A 24 2.96 8.42 -9.87
CA THR A 24 2.19 8.95 -11.01
C THR A 24 2.06 7.90 -12.11
N ALA A 25 1.13 8.11 -13.05
CA ALA A 25 1.02 7.25 -14.23
C ALA A 25 2.25 7.38 -15.14
N GLU A 26 2.85 8.56 -15.26
CA GLU A 26 4.10 8.73 -16.00
C GLU A 26 5.24 7.92 -15.37
N ASP A 27 5.38 7.90 -14.04
CA ASP A 27 6.40 7.08 -13.37
C ASP A 27 6.22 5.59 -13.72
N VAL A 28 4.97 5.09 -13.68
CA VAL A 28 4.65 3.70 -14.05
C VAL A 28 5.04 3.42 -15.49
N GLN A 29 4.70 4.32 -16.42
CA GLN A 29 5.03 4.16 -17.84
C GLN A 29 6.54 4.17 -18.06
N CYS A 30 7.29 5.01 -17.33
CA CYS A 30 8.75 5.06 -17.41
C CYS A 30 9.41 3.76 -16.90
N VAL A 31 8.93 3.20 -15.80
CA VAL A 31 9.59 2.06 -15.12
C VAL A 31 9.09 0.70 -15.58
N LEU A 32 7.80 0.55 -15.89
CA LEU A 32 7.20 -0.71 -16.31
C LEU A 32 6.91 -0.77 -17.82
N GLY A 33 6.59 0.37 -18.45
CA GLY A 33 6.37 0.48 -19.89
C GLY A 33 5.45 -0.63 -20.43
N GLU A 34 5.91 -1.33 -21.47
CA GLU A 34 5.17 -2.41 -22.13
C GLU A 34 5.05 -3.70 -21.30
N ARG A 35 5.67 -3.79 -20.11
CA ARG A 35 5.53 -4.95 -19.21
C ARG A 35 4.13 -5.05 -18.62
N VAL A 36 3.36 -3.97 -18.66
CA VAL A 36 1.97 -3.92 -18.19
C VAL A 36 1.03 -3.62 -19.35
N LYS A 37 -0.13 -4.27 -19.37
CA LYS A 37 -1.13 -4.11 -20.44
C LYS A 37 -1.99 -2.86 -20.29
N LEU A 38 -2.00 -2.27 -19.09
CA LEU A 38 -2.88 -1.16 -18.74
C LEU A 38 -2.24 -0.33 -17.62
N VAL A 39 -2.24 0.99 -17.80
CA VAL A 39 -1.97 1.97 -16.76
C VAL A 39 -3.22 2.83 -16.62
N LEU A 40 -3.71 2.99 -15.40
CA LEU A 40 -4.84 3.86 -15.09
C LEU A 40 -4.31 5.15 -14.47
N ASP A 41 -4.53 6.28 -15.13
CA ASP A 41 -4.16 7.58 -14.60
C ASP A 41 -5.23 8.12 -13.65
N GLY A 42 -4.89 8.20 -12.37
CA GLY A 42 -5.68 8.81 -11.31
C GLY A 42 -5.01 10.03 -10.69
N GLY A 43 -3.99 10.60 -11.34
CA GLY A 43 -3.14 11.64 -10.80
C GLY A 43 -2.12 11.12 -9.77
N ARG A 44 -1.51 12.05 -9.03
CA ARG A 44 -0.46 11.75 -8.06
C ARG A 44 -1.01 11.05 -6.81
N CYS A 45 -0.41 9.95 -6.41
CA CYS A 45 -0.69 9.29 -5.14
C CYS A 45 -0.40 10.25 -3.96
N PRO A 46 -1.40 10.58 -3.11
CA PRO A 46 -1.21 11.54 -2.02
C PRO A 46 -0.34 10.99 -0.88
N GLY A 47 -0.23 9.66 -0.77
CA GLY A 47 0.35 8.99 0.40
C GLY A 47 1.86 8.77 0.36
N GLY A 48 2.50 8.69 -0.82
CA GLY A 48 3.95 8.52 -1.03
C GLY A 48 4.67 7.36 -0.29
N VAL A 49 4.01 6.70 0.65
CA VAL A 49 4.53 5.79 1.66
C VAL A 49 3.59 4.61 1.73
N ALA A 50 4.15 3.41 1.85
CA ALA A 50 3.38 2.19 1.94
C ALA A 50 2.49 2.15 3.19
N SER A 51 1.37 1.41 3.11
CA SER A 51 0.41 1.28 4.21
C SER A 51 1.03 0.71 5.49
N THR A 52 0.45 1.08 6.63
CA THR A 52 0.72 0.41 7.92
C THR A 52 0.23 -1.04 7.86
N VAL A 53 1.04 -1.98 8.36
CA VAL A 53 0.69 -3.40 8.43
C VAL A 53 0.76 -3.85 9.88
N VAL A 54 -0.32 -4.43 10.37
CA VAL A 54 -0.46 -4.96 11.74
C VAL A 54 -0.66 -6.46 11.68
N ASP A 55 0.06 -7.19 12.50
CA ASP A 55 -0.10 -8.61 12.73
C ASP A 55 -1.04 -8.83 13.91
N LEU A 56 -2.25 -9.28 13.59
CA LEU A 56 -3.31 -9.63 14.55
C LEU A 56 -3.31 -11.12 14.91
N THR A 57 -2.34 -11.91 14.42
CA THR A 57 -2.25 -13.35 14.71
C THR A 57 -1.57 -13.64 16.05
N VAL A 58 -1.01 -12.61 16.69
CA VAL A 58 -0.27 -12.68 17.96
C VAL A 58 -0.91 -11.74 18.99
N VAL A 59 -0.67 -12.03 20.28
CA VAL A 59 -1.13 -11.20 21.41
C VAL A 59 0.08 -10.80 22.25
N PRO A 60 0.33 -9.49 22.47
CA PRO A 60 -0.40 -8.36 21.90
C PRO A 60 -0.16 -8.21 20.37
N PRO A 61 -1.09 -7.61 19.61
CA PRO A 61 -0.87 -7.30 18.20
C PRO A 61 0.39 -6.48 17.94
N ILE A 62 1.05 -6.70 16.79
CA ILE A 62 2.35 -6.08 16.47
C ILE A 62 2.30 -5.35 15.14
N ILE A 63 2.79 -4.11 15.09
CA ILE A 63 3.00 -3.39 13.83
C ILE A 63 4.21 -3.98 13.10
N ARG A 64 3.99 -4.67 11.98
CA ARG A 64 5.04 -5.25 11.12
C ARG A 64 5.64 -4.25 10.15
N ARG A 65 4.85 -3.28 9.71
CA ARG A 65 5.31 -2.16 8.88
C ARG A 65 4.67 -0.88 9.34
N ARG A 66 5.50 0.12 9.65
CA ARG A 66 5.03 1.48 9.92
C ARG A 66 4.71 2.19 8.61
N GLY A 67 3.49 2.68 8.51
CA GLY A 67 3.02 3.53 7.42
C GLY A 67 2.28 4.75 7.97
N PRO A 68 1.50 5.44 7.12
CA PRO A 68 0.86 6.72 7.48
C PRO A 68 -0.02 6.67 8.74
N LEU A 69 -0.58 5.50 9.06
CA LEU A 69 -1.51 5.33 10.18
C LEU A 69 -0.89 4.67 11.42
N ALA A 70 0.45 4.56 11.49
CA ALA A 70 1.09 3.81 12.56
C ALA A 70 0.81 4.41 13.95
N GLY A 71 0.75 5.75 14.07
CA GLY A 71 0.49 6.43 15.34
C GLY A 71 -0.94 6.21 15.84
N GLU A 72 -1.92 6.31 14.95
CA GLU A 72 -3.33 6.07 15.27
C GLU A 72 -3.56 4.61 15.66
N VAL A 73 -2.96 3.68 14.93
CA VAL A 73 -3.01 2.24 15.26
C VAL A 73 -2.43 1.99 16.65
N GLU A 74 -1.26 2.54 16.98
CA GLU A 74 -0.69 2.39 18.32
C GLU A 74 -1.59 2.96 19.42
N ALA A 75 -2.22 4.11 19.17
CA ALA A 75 -3.11 4.73 20.13
C ALA A 75 -4.33 3.84 20.43
N VAL A 76 -4.88 3.14 19.42
CA VAL A 76 -5.96 2.17 19.60
C VAL A 76 -5.46 0.93 20.36
N LEU A 77 -4.35 0.34 19.94
CA LEU A 77 -3.82 -0.88 20.56
C LEU A 77 -3.45 -0.69 22.04
N ARG A 78 -3.01 0.51 22.45
CA ARG A 78 -2.73 0.82 23.87
C ARG A 78 -4.01 0.94 24.71
N ARG A 79 -5.12 1.40 24.14
CA ARG A 79 -6.40 1.53 24.85
C ARG A 79 -6.99 0.17 25.20
N ASP A 80 -6.88 -0.80 24.28
CA ASP A 80 -7.42 -2.15 24.49
C ASP A 80 -6.61 -2.99 25.48
N ALA A 81 -5.40 -2.55 25.84
CA ALA A 81 -4.53 -3.22 26.81
C ALA A 81 -4.71 -2.72 28.26
N GLN A 82 -5.53 -1.70 28.49
CA GLN A 82 -5.89 -1.16 29.81
C GLN A 82 -7.24 -1.69 30.26
#